data_AF-A0A811AR97-F1
#
_entry.id   AF-A0A811AR97-F1
#
_cell.length_a   1.000
_cell.length_b   1.000
_cell.length_c   1.000
_cell.angle_alpha   90.00
_cell.angle_beta   90.00
_cell.angle_gamma   90.00
#
_symmetry.space_group_name_H-M   'P 1'
#
loop_
_entity.id
_entity.type
_entity.pdbx_description
1 polymer ?
#
loop_
_entity_poly.entity_id
_entity_poly.type
_entity_poly.pdbx_seq_one_letter_code
_entity_poly.pdbx_strand_id
1 'polypeptide(L)'
;MNEGLSGGGEGRILAGEKFTTNRLSSRRTSGELNIPLNVMVDQTLTVGAEWNRDKLDDPSSTSLTVNDSDISGISGSAADRSSKNHSQISALYIEDNIEPVPGTNIIPGLRFDYLSDSGGNFSPSLNLSQELGDYFKVKAGVARTFKAPNLYQSSEGYLLYSKGNGCPKDITSGGCYLIGNKDLDPEISVNKEIGLEFTGKITTQV
;
A
#
# COMPACT_ATOMS: atom_id res chain seq x y z
N MET A 1 10.00 14.46 19.70
CA MET A 1 9.76 14.01 21.08
C MET A 1 10.25 12.57 21.16
N ASN A 2 10.74 12.13 22.33
CA ASN A 2 11.07 10.71 22.50
C ASN A 2 9.78 10.01 22.93
N GLU A 3 9.05 9.46 21.96
CA GLU A 3 7.80 8.77 22.25
C GLU A 3 8.11 7.47 23.02
N GLY A 4 7.35 7.20 24.09
CA GLY A 4 7.46 5.91 24.76
C GLY A 4 7.16 4.78 23.77
N LEU A 5 7.73 3.59 23.99
CA LEU A 5 7.48 2.40 23.15
C LEU A 5 6.72 1.32 23.91
N SER A 6 5.94 1.74 24.90
CA SER A 6 5.28 0.89 25.88
C SER A 6 3.84 1.32 26.22
N GLY A 7 3.21 2.12 25.35
CA GLY A 7 1.80 2.53 25.39
C GLY A 7 1.41 3.55 26.48
N GLY A 8 1.88 3.38 27.72
CA GLY A 8 1.38 4.17 28.87
C GLY A 8 1.95 5.59 29.02
N GLY A 9 3.07 5.90 28.37
CA GLY A 9 3.74 7.21 28.43
C GLY A 9 3.80 7.95 27.10
N GLU A 10 3.21 7.37 26.05
CA GLU A 10 3.18 7.94 24.70
C GLU A 10 2.40 9.26 24.68
N GLY A 11 2.96 10.28 24.02
CA GLY A 11 2.35 11.60 23.87
C GLY A 11 2.42 12.55 25.08
N ARG A 12 3.11 12.19 26.17
CA ARG A 12 3.30 13.09 27.32
C ARG A 12 4.40 14.11 27.04
N ILE A 13 4.05 15.39 27.03
CA ILE A 13 5.03 16.48 26.87
C ILE A 13 5.72 16.74 28.22
N LEU A 14 6.98 16.35 28.37
CA LEU A 14 7.78 16.65 29.57
C LEU A 14 8.75 17.83 29.31
N ALA A 15 8.96 18.66 30.33
CA ALA A 15 9.91 19.78 30.23
C ALA A 15 11.35 19.26 30.11
N GLY A 16 12.07 19.67 29.06
CA GLY A 16 13.46 19.26 28.79
C GLY A 16 13.64 18.14 27.76
N GLU A 17 12.59 17.76 27.03
CA GLU A 17 12.69 16.74 25.98
C GLU A 17 13.57 17.17 24.80
N LYS A 18 14.40 16.23 24.33
CA LYS A 18 15.17 16.37 23.10
C LYS A 18 14.30 15.93 21.91
N PHE A 19 14.37 16.68 20.82
CA PHE A 19 13.71 16.31 19.59
C PHE A 19 14.48 15.18 18.89
N THR A 20 13.86 14.01 18.76
CA THR A 20 14.26 12.98 17.79
C THR A 20 13.55 13.27 16.47
N THR A 21 14.28 13.21 15.36
CA THR A 21 13.73 13.43 14.02
C THR A 21 13.69 12.12 13.25
N ASN A 22 12.49 11.72 12.83
CA ASN A 22 12.30 10.62 11.90
C ASN A 22 12.25 11.18 10.49
N ARG A 23 12.92 10.52 9.55
CA ARG A 23 13.04 11.03 8.18
C ARG A 23 12.62 9.96 7.18
N LEU A 24 11.50 10.21 6.51
CA LEU A 24 11.08 9.48 5.32
C LEU A 24 11.54 10.22 4.07
N SER A 25 12.14 9.51 3.13
CA SER A 25 12.50 10.02 1.81
C SER A 25 11.97 9.09 0.73
N SER A 26 11.14 9.65 -0.13
CA SER A 26 10.50 8.94 -1.25
C SER A 26 11.02 9.45 -2.58
N ARG A 27 11.28 8.54 -3.51
CA ARG A 27 11.63 8.85 -4.90
C ARG A 27 10.78 8.00 -5.83
N ARG A 28 9.95 8.66 -6.63
CA ARG A 28 9.10 8.03 -7.62
C ARG A 28 9.47 8.49 -9.01
N THR A 29 9.46 7.57 -9.95
CA THR A 29 9.66 7.81 -11.38
C THR A 29 8.64 6.98 -12.14
N SER A 30 8.00 7.56 -13.14
CA SER A 30 7.02 6.89 -13.97
C SER A 30 7.15 7.35 -15.41
N GLY A 31 6.78 6.47 -16.33
CA GLY A 31 6.65 6.78 -17.74
C GLY A 31 5.48 5.99 -18.31
N GLU A 32 4.70 6.63 -19.17
CA GLU A 32 3.56 6.02 -19.85
C GLU A 32 3.53 6.43 -21.31
N LEU A 33 3.00 5.54 -22.14
CA LEU A 33 2.77 5.76 -23.55
C LEU A 33 1.33 5.38 -23.87
N ASN A 34 0.62 6.29 -24.53
CA ASN A 34 -0.75 6.09 -24.99
C ASN A 34 -0.72 5.99 -26.52
N ILE A 35 -1.16 4.86 -27.05
CA ILE A 35 -1.07 4.52 -28.47
C ILE A 35 -2.50 4.32 -28.99
N PRO A 36 -3.06 5.29 -29.74
CA PRO A 36 -4.34 5.11 -30.39
C PRO A 36 -4.20 4.10 -31.54
N LEU A 37 -5.04 3.06 -31.53
CA LEU A 37 -5.08 2.00 -32.52
C LEU A 37 -6.50 1.94 -33.11
N ASN A 38 -6.60 1.68 -34.41
CA ASN A 38 -7.87 1.57 -35.13
C ASN A 38 -7.89 0.21 -35.87
N VAL A 39 -7.53 -0.87 -35.17
CA VAL A 39 -7.46 -2.21 -35.76
C VAL A 39 -8.72 -2.97 -35.33
N MET A 40 -9.61 -3.22 -36.30
CA MET A 40 -10.98 -3.78 -36.11
C MET A 40 -11.95 -2.85 -35.38
N VAL A 41 -11.54 -2.27 -34.25
CA VAL A 41 -12.32 -1.35 -33.42
C VAL A 41 -11.42 -0.20 -32.95
N ASP A 42 -12.04 0.88 -32.48
CA ASP A 42 -11.31 2.00 -31.90
C ASP A 42 -10.82 1.60 -30.53
N GLN A 43 -9.51 1.73 -30.29
CA GLN A 43 -8.92 1.41 -28.99
C GLN A 43 -7.71 2.30 -28.69
N THR A 44 -7.42 2.50 -27.41
CA THR A 44 -6.22 3.19 -26.96
C THR A 44 -5.43 2.28 -26.04
N LEU A 45 -4.28 1.84 -26.51
CA LEU A 45 -3.37 1.00 -25.74
C LEU A 45 -2.46 1.88 -24.89
N THR A 46 -2.51 1.67 -23.58
CA THR A 46 -1.64 2.32 -22.60
C THR A 46 -0.62 1.32 -22.08
N VAL A 47 0.65 1.66 -22.19
CA VAL A 47 1.75 0.90 -21.59
C VAL A 47 2.54 1.83 -20.69
N GLY A 48 2.85 1.39 -19.49
CA GLY A 48 3.63 2.19 -18.57
C GLY A 48 4.53 1.39 -17.65
N ALA A 49 5.45 2.12 -17.05
CA ALA A 49 6.42 1.61 -16.10
C ALA A 49 6.52 2.58 -14.92
N GLU A 50 6.64 2.03 -13.72
CA GLU A 50 6.86 2.81 -12.50
C GLU A 50 8.03 2.25 -11.71
N TRP A 51 8.71 3.14 -11.00
CA TRP A 51 9.70 2.80 -10.01
C TRP A 51 9.52 3.70 -8.80
N ASN A 52 9.43 3.11 -7.63
CA ASN A 52 9.37 3.82 -6.36
C ASN A 52 10.41 3.28 -5.39
N ARG A 53 11.06 4.19 -4.65
CA ARG A 53 11.97 3.86 -3.55
C ARG A 53 11.68 4.74 -2.35
N ASP A 54 11.34 4.09 -1.25
CA ASP A 54 11.14 4.72 0.04
C ASP A 54 12.28 4.33 0.99
N LYS A 55 12.78 5.31 1.74
CA LYS A 55 13.79 5.13 2.79
C LYS A 55 13.31 5.80 4.06
N LEU A 56 13.27 5.07 5.15
CA LEU A 56 12.90 5.55 6.47
C LEU A 56 14.10 5.45 7.40
N ASP A 57 14.44 6.54 8.08
CA ASP A 57 15.34 6.57 9.23
C ASP A 57 14.53 6.97 10.46
N ASP A 58 14.25 6.00 11.33
CA ASP A 58 13.44 6.16 12.53
C ASP A 58 14.18 5.62 13.77
N PRO A 59 15.04 6.44 14.38
CA PRO A 59 15.74 6.08 15.61
C PRO A 59 14.83 6.13 16.84
N SER A 60 13.65 6.76 16.76
CA SER A 60 12.73 6.82 17.90
C SER A 60 12.04 5.48 18.13
N SER A 61 11.52 4.87 17.06
CA SER A 61 10.76 3.62 17.05
C SER A 61 11.62 2.37 17.29
N THR A 62 12.95 2.52 17.24
CA THR A 62 13.93 1.45 17.43
C THR A 62 14.71 1.60 18.73
N SER A 63 14.34 2.55 19.60
CA SER A 63 15.09 2.88 20.83
C SER A 63 14.80 1.98 22.05
N LEU A 64 13.82 1.07 21.96
CA LEU A 64 13.44 0.21 23.08
C LEU A 64 14.58 -0.72 23.50
N THR A 65 14.99 -0.72 24.76
CA THR A 65 15.94 -1.74 25.26
C THR A 65 15.21 -2.62 26.26
N VAL A 66 15.32 -3.94 26.09
CA VAL A 66 14.71 -4.95 26.97
C VAL A 66 15.80 -5.83 27.57
N ASN A 67 15.49 -6.50 28.68
CA ASN A 67 16.47 -7.33 29.40
C ASN A 67 16.72 -8.67 28.69
N ASP A 68 15.83 -9.09 27.80
CA ASP A 68 16.01 -10.28 26.98
C ASP A 68 17.06 -10.00 25.90
N SER A 69 18.12 -10.80 25.83
CA SER A 69 19.22 -10.57 24.89
C SER A 69 18.86 -10.89 23.43
N ASP A 70 17.89 -11.77 23.22
CA ASP A 70 17.41 -12.22 21.91
C ASP A 70 15.89 -12.43 21.95
N ILE A 71 15.18 -11.75 21.05
CA ILE A 71 13.74 -11.84 20.85
C ILE A 71 13.51 -12.32 19.41
N SER A 72 13.54 -13.64 19.21
CA SER A 72 13.28 -14.27 17.92
C SER A 72 14.22 -13.82 16.79
N GLY A 73 15.52 -13.68 17.08
CA GLY A 73 16.55 -13.23 16.14
C GLY A 73 16.80 -11.73 16.16
N ILE A 74 16.08 -10.96 16.98
CA ILE A 74 16.22 -9.51 17.13
C ILE A 74 16.87 -9.21 18.49
N SER A 75 17.93 -8.40 18.49
CA SER A 75 18.61 -7.98 19.74
C SER A 75 17.68 -7.17 20.64
N GLY A 76 17.65 -7.49 21.93
CA GLY A 76 16.96 -6.66 22.91
C GLY A 76 17.65 -5.34 23.21
N SER A 77 18.89 -5.15 22.75
CA SER A 77 19.62 -3.89 22.82
C SER A 77 19.29 -3.01 21.62
N ALA A 78 18.81 -1.79 21.87
CA ALA A 78 18.55 -0.82 20.81
C ALA A 78 19.81 -0.42 20.03
N ALA A 79 20.99 -0.47 20.67
CA ALA A 79 22.26 -0.11 20.03
C ALA A 79 22.66 -1.07 18.92
N ASP A 80 22.17 -2.32 18.98
CA ASP A 80 22.50 -3.38 18.02
C ASP A 80 21.44 -3.50 16.91
N ARG A 81 20.44 -2.61 16.88
CA ARG A 81 19.36 -2.60 15.89
C ARG A 81 19.45 -1.40 14.96
N SER A 82 19.17 -1.62 13.67
CA SER A 82 19.16 -0.56 12.66
C SER A 82 17.91 0.30 12.78
N SER A 83 18.08 1.63 12.81
CA SER A 83 16.99 2.61 12.67
C SER A 83 16.55 2.82 11.22
N LYS A 84 17.29 2.26 10.25
CA LYS A 84 17.09 2.50 8.82
C LYS A 84 16.38 1.33 8.18
N ASN A 85 15.32 1.62 7.42
CA ASN A 85 14.66 0.68 6.54
C ASN A 85 14.46 1.28 5.14
N HIS A 86 14.29 0.43 4.13
CA HIS A 86 13.99 0.85 2.77
C HIS A 86 13.08 -0.16 2.08
N SER A 87 12.35 0.30 1.08
CA SER A 87 11.53 -0.55 0.21
C SER A 87 11.62 -0.03 -1.22
N GLN A 88 11.66 -0.95 -2.17
CA GLN A 88 11.73 -0.65 -3.59
C GLN A 88 10.68 -1.44 -4.34
N ILE A 89 9.91 -0.75 -5.17
CA ILE A 89 8.86 -1.33 -6.00
C ILE A 89 9.09 -0.88 -7.44
N SER A 90 9.15 -1.85 -8.35
CA SER A 90 9.18 -1.59 -9.79
C SER A 90 7.92 -2.19 -10.40
N ALA A 91 7.26 -1.49 -11.30
CA ALA A 91 6.04 -1.95 -11.92
C ALA A 91 6.05 -1.78 -13.43
N LEU A 92 5.37 -2.68 -14.11
CA LEU A 92 5.01 -2.57 -15.52
C LEU A 92 3.51 -2.78 -15.63
N TYR A 93 2.84 -1.97 -16.43
CA TYR A 93 1.42 -2.13 -16.67
C TYR A 93 1.06 -1.95 -18.14
N ILE A 94 0.02 -2.64 -18.53
CA ILE A 94 -0.63 -2.54 -19.82
C ILE A 94 -2.13 -2.44 -19.59
N GLU A 95 -2.78 -1.49 -20.25
CA GLU A 95 -4.21 -1.29 -20.25
C GLU A 95 -4.64 -1.00 -21.68
N ASP A 96 -5.81 -1.48 -22.09
CA ASP A 96 -6.36 -1.20 -23.40
C ASP A 96 -7.78 -0.67 -23.24
N ASN A 97 -8.06 0.56 -23.65
CA ASN A 97 -9.41 1.09 -23.67
C ASN A 97 -10.03 0.83 -25.03
N ILE A 98 -10.90 -0.17 -25.11
CA ILE A 98 -11.49 -0.67 -26.35
C ILE A 98 -12.94 -0.17 -26.43
N GLU A 99 -13.32 0.42 -27.57
CA GLU A 99 -14.69 0.78 -27.91
C GLU A 99 -15.21 -0.11 -29.05
N PRO A 100 -15.77 -1.30 -28.76
CA PRO A 100 -16.20 -2.22 -29.82
C PRO A 100 -17.36 -1.67 -30.64
N VAL A 101 -18.24 -0.91 -30.00
CA VAL A 101 -19.36 -0.20 -30.60
C VAL A 101 -19.58 1.11 -29.84
N PRO A 102 -20.12 2.16 -30.49
CA PRO A 102 -20.42 3.42 -29.82
C PRO A 102 -21.24 3.24 -28.55
N GLY A 103 -20.73 3.77 -27.43
CA GLY A 103 -21.39 3.69 -26.12
C GLY A 103 -21.02 2.46 -25.28
N THR A 104 -20.18 1.56 -25.79
CA THR A 104 -19.65 0.41 -25.03
C THR A 104 -18.13 0.54 -24.91
N ASN A 105 -17.62 0.67 -23.70
CA ASN A 105 -16.17 0.69 -23.44
C ASN A 105 -15.78 -0.51 -22.57
N ILE A 106 -14.75 -1.25 -23.00
CA ILE A 106 -14.18 -2.38 -22.27
C ILE A 106 -12.71 -2.07 -22.02
N ILE A 107 -12.30 -2.11 -20.76
CA ILE A 107 -10.97 -1.70 -20.31
C ILE A 107 -10.33 -2.86 -19.54
N PRO A 108 -9.75 -3.86 -20.22
CA PRO A 108 -8.85 -4.81 -19.60
C PRO A 108 -7.52 -4.15 -19.22
N GLY A 109 -6.96 -4.55 -18.09
CA GLY A 109 -5.64 -4.14 -17.65
C GLY A 109 -4.90 -5.25 -16.93
N LEU A 110 -3.58 -5.18 -16.98
CA LEU A 110 -2.69 -6.04 -16.22
C LEU A 110 -1.51 -5.22 -15.73
N ARG A 111 -1.29 -5.25 -14.42
CA ARG A 111 -0.11 -4.69 -13.77
C ARG A 111 0.73 -5.79 -13.14
N PHE A 112 2.04 -5.70 -13.30
CA PHE A 112 3.01 -6.52 -12.60
C PHE A 112 3.85 -5.60 -11.71
N ASP A 113 3.90 -5.90 -10.42
CA ASP A 113 4.72 -5.21 -9.43
C ASP A 113 5.78 -6.17 -8.88
N TYR A 114 7.03 -5.73 -8.85
CA TYR A 114 8.15 -6.44 -8.24
C TYR A 114 8.64 -5.64 -7.04
N LEU A 115 8.49 -6.23 -5.86
CA LEU A 115 8.95 -5.70 -4.59
C LEU A 115 10.30 -6.35 -4.27
N SER A 116 11.30 -5.57 -3.85
CA SER A 116 12.63 -6.10 -3.52
C SER A 116 12.59 -7.18 -2.44
N ASP A 117 11.64 -7.08 -1.51
CA ASP A 117 11.62 -7.88 -0.29
C ASP A 117 10.56 -9.00 -0.34
N SER A 118 9.40 -8.74 -0.97
CA SER A 118 8.27 -9.70 -1.01
C SER A 118 8.05 -10.34 -2.40
N GLY A 119 8.88 -10.04 -3.40
CA GLY A 119 8.81 -10.66 -4.72
C GLY A 119 7.75 -10.05 -5.67
N GLY A 120 7.32 -10.85 -6.65
CA GLY A 120 6.48 -10.40 -7.76
C GLY A 120 4.97 -10.62 -7.53
N ASN A 121 4.14 -9.69 -8.02
CA ASN A 121 2.69 -9.72 -7.89
C ASN A 121 1.99 -9.29 -9.20
N PHE A 122 0.96 -10.05 -9.61
CA PHE A 122 0.12 -9.71 -10.78
C PHE A 122 -1.26 -9.18 -10.37
N SER A 123 -1.62 -8.02 -10.90
CA SER A 123 -2.86 -7.32 -10.64
C SER A 123 -3.67 -7.15 -11.93
N PRO A 124 -4.48 -8.16 -12.31
CA PRO A 124 -5.44 -8.02 -13.40
C PRO A 124 -6.61 -7.11 -13.02
N SER A 125 -7.11 -6.37 -14.00
CA SER A 125 -8.30 -5.53 -13.92
C SER A 125 -9.17 -5.68 -15.17
N LEU A 126 -10.47 -5.50 -15.00
CA LEU A 126 -11.43 -5.39 -16.08
C LEU A 126 -12.51 -4.40 -15.65
N ASN A 127 -12.64 -3.31 -16.41
CA ASN A 127 -13.74 -2.36 -16.27
C ASN A 127 -14.58 -2.34 -17.54
N LEU A 128 -15.88 -2.12 -17.38
CA LEU A 128 -16.86 -2.06 -18.44
C LEU A 128 -17.75 -0.84 -18.22
N SER A 129 -18.07 -0.12 -19.31
CA SER A 129 -19.19 0.81 -19.31
C SER A 129 -20.07 0.62 -20.54
N GLN A 130 -21.39 0.70 -20.35
CA GLN A 130 -22.39 0.50 -21.39
C GLN A 130 -23.46 1.58 -21.28
N GLU A 131 -23.69 2.30 -22.36
CA GLU A 131 -24.81 3.23 -22.50
C GLU A 131 -26.09 2.46 -22.86
N LEU A 132 -27.18 2.80 -22.19
CA LEU A 132 -28.51 2.18 -22.30
C LEU A 132 -29.51 3.24 -22.78
N GLY A 133 -29.39 3.61 -24.05
CA GLY A 133 -30.10 4.76 -24.62
C GLY A 133 -29.54 6.09 -24.11
N ASP A 134 -30.32 7.16 -24.22
CA ASP A 134 -29.83 8.52 -24.00
C ASP A 134 -29.70 8.94 -22.53
N TYR A 135 -30.20 8.12 -21.61
CA TYR A 135 -30.42 8.54 -20.22
C TYR A 135 -29.73 7.67 -19.17
N PHE A 136 -29.28 6.47 -19.52
CA PHE A 136 -28.76 5.53 -18.55
C PHE A 136 -27.40 5.00 -18.98
N LYS A 137 -26.51 4.78 -18.01
CA LYS A 137 -25.20 4.15 -18.21
C LYS A 137 -24.93 3.15 -17.10
N VAL A 138 -24.56 1.93 -17.47
CA VAL A 138 -24.10 0.90 -16.53
C VAL A 138 -22.58 0.93 -16.51
N LYS A 139 -21.99 0.80 -15.32
CA LYS A 139 -20.55 0.62 -15.10
C LYS A 139 -20.35 -0.59 -14.22
N ALA A 140 -19.39 -1.44 -14.56
CA ALA A 140 -19.02 -2.59 -13.76
C ALA A 140 -17.50 -2.76 -13.78
N GLY A 141 -16.94 -3.26 -12.68
CA GLY A 141 -15.51 -3.40 -12.53
C GLY A 141 -15.13 -4.56 -11.63
N VAL A 142 -14.03 -5.24 -11.97
CA VAL A 142 -13.35 -6.20 -11.11
C VAL A 142 -11.85 -6.00 -11.22
N ALA A 143 -11.18 -5.90 -10.09
CA ALA A 143 -9.73 -5.75 -10.05
C ALA A 143 -9.12 -6.46 -8.86
N ARG A 144 -7.95 -7.08 -9.08
CA ARG A 144 -7.09 -7.58 -8.00
C ARG A 144 -6.07 -6.51 -7.67
N THR A 145 -6.15 -5.96 -6.48
CA THR A 145 -5.23 -4.96 -5.94
C THR A 145 -4.27 -5.60 -4.95
N PHE A 146 -3.08 -5.01 -4.79
CA PHE A 146 -2.14 -5.42 -3.76
C PHE A 146 -1.69 -4.22 -2.94
N LYS A 147 -1.25 -4.48 -1.72
CA LYS A 147 -0.59 -3.51 -0.85
C LYS A 147 0.71 -4.11 -0.34
N ALA A 148 1.81 -3.43 -0.64
CA ALA A 148 3.13 -3.78 -0.10
C ALA A 148 3.14 -3.65 1.43
N PRO A 149 3.84 -4.53 2.17
CA PRO A 149 4.08 -4.34 3.59
C PRO A 149 4.70 -2.97 3.86
N ASN A 150 4.28 -2.30 4.93
CA ASN A 150 4.85 -0.98 5.24
C ASN A 150 6.27 -1.11 5.84
N LEU A 151 7.04 -0.02 5.85
CA LEU A 151 8.44 0.01 6.32
C LEU A 151 8.61 -0.26 7.82
N TYR A 152 7.54 -0.24 8.61
CA TYR A 152 7.60 -0.60 10.04
C TYR A 152 7.39 -2.11 10.22
N GLN A 153 6.41 -2.66 9.49
CA GLN A 153 6.08 -4.08 9.49
C GLN A 153 7.22 -4.95 8.96
N SER A 154 7.98 -4.45 7.99
CA SER A 154 9.13 -5.14 7.39
C SER A 154 10.47 -4.87 8.10
N SER A 155 10.51 -3.98 9.10
CA SER A 155 11.76 -3.60 9.77
C SER A 155 12.16 -4.64 10.82
N GLU A 156 13.28 -5.33 10.61
CA GLU A 156 13.90 -6.21 11.62
C GLU A 156 14.29 -5.45 12.90
N GLY A 157 14.46 -4.13 12.81
CA GLY A 157 14.77 -3.27 13.94
C GLY A 157 13.56 -2.86 14.75
N TYR A 158 12.32 -3.13 14.34
CA TYR A 158 11.12 -2.67 15.04
C TYR A 158 10.72 -3.63 16.17
N LEU A 159 10.61 -3.09 17.40
CA LEU A 159 10.23 -3.85 18.58
C LEU A 159 9.31 -2.99 19.45
N LEU A 160 8.10 -3.48 19.69
CA LEU A 160 7.21 -2.95 20.72
C LEU A 160 7.01 -3.98 21.83
N TYR A 161 6.79 -3.49 23.04
CA TYR A 161 6.46 -4.32 24.19
C TYR A 161 5.13 -3.90 24.81
N SER A 162 4.22 -4.85 24.98
CA SER A 162 2.94 -4.67 25.67
C SER A 162 2.92 -5.50 26.95
N LYS A 163 2.41 -4.93 28.05
CA LYS A 163 2.23 -5.62 29.34
C LYS A 163 0.83 -6.24 29.51
N GLY A 164 0.00 -6.25 28.47
CA GLY A 164 -1.39 -6.72 28.59
C GLY A 164 -2.22 -6.48 27.34
N ASN A 165 -3.00 -5.39 27.31
CA ASN A 165 -4.07 -5.16 26.30
C ASN A 165 -3.64 -5.22 24.82
N GLY A 166 -2.36 -5.02 24.50
CA GLY A 166 -1.83 -5.17 23.14
C GLY A 166 -1.43 -6.60 22.78
N CYS A 167 -1.56 -7.56 23.71
CA CYS A 167 -1.19 -8.94 23.51
C CYS A 167 -2.36 -9.76 22.95
N PRO A 168 -2.08 -10.76 22.09
CA PRO A 168 -3.05 -11.76 21.66
C PRO A 168 -3.80 -12.42 22.84
N LYS A 169 -5.06 -12.81 22.62
CA LYS A 169 -5.97 -13.32 23.68
C LYS A 169 -5.48 -14.60 24.36
N ASP A 170 -4.60 -15.34 23.70
CA ASP A 170 -3.96 -16.57 24.14
C ASP A 170 -2.79 -16.32 25.11
N ILE A 171 -2.25 -15.10 25.16
CA ILE A 171 -1.25 -14.68 26.16
C ILE A 171 -2.00 -14.15 27.39
N THR A 172 -2.21 -15.02 28.37
CA THR A 172 -3.03 -14.76 29.57
C THR A 172 -2.24 -14.27 30.78
N SER A 173 -0.90 -14.31 30.73
CA SER A 173 -0.02 -13.76 31.78
C SER A 173 1.32 -13.32 31.20
N GLY A 174 1.92 -12.28 31.77
CA GLY A 174 3.17 -11.69 31.27
C GLY A 174 2.96 -10.55 30.26
N GLY A 175 4.03 -10.17 29.57
CA GLY A 175 3.97 -9.23 28.45
C GLY A 175 4.34 -9.92 27.13
N CYS A 176 4.10 -9.24 26.02
CA CYS A 176 4.39 -9.74 24.68
C CYS A 176 5.19 -8.73 23.87
N TYR A 177 5.96 -9.25 22.93
CA TYR A 177 6.70 -8.46 21.96
C TYR A 177 5.99 -8.47 20.61
N LEU A 178 5.91 -7.32 19.97
CA LEU A 178 5.57 -7.21 18.55
C LEU A 178 6.86 -6.86 17.81
N ILE A 179 7.26 -7.76 16.92
CA ILE A 179 8.47 -7.63 16.10
C ILE A 179 8.07 -7.39 14.65
N GLY A 180 8.89 -6.64 13.91
CA GLY A 180 8.79 -6.60 12.46
C GLY A 180 9.16 -7.95 11.85
N ASN A 181 8.57 -8.25 10.69
CA ASN A 181 8.82 -9.47 9.92
C ASN A 181 9.11 -9.10 8.46
N LYS A 182 10.33 -9.41 8.01
CA LYS A 182 10.76 -9.16 6.63
C LYS A 182 10.12 -10.09 5.59
N ASP A 183 9.62 -11.25 6.01
CA ASP A 183 9.08 -12.29 5.15
C ASP A 183 7.54 -12.20 5.07
N LEU A 184 7.00 -10.97 5.13
CA LEU A 184 5.57 -10.74 4.99
C LEU A 184 5.15 -10.76 3.52
N ASP A 185 4.15 -11.60 3.24
CA ASP A 185 3.45 -11.60 1.97
C ASP A 185 2.67 -10.28 1.78
N PRO A 186 2.55 -9.79 0.54
CA PRO A 186 1.73 -8.62 0.25
C PRO A 186 0.24 -8.92 0.51
N GLU A 187 -0.48 -7.92 1.02
CA GLU A 187 -1.93 -8.02 1.18
C GLU A 187 -2.60 -7.95 -0.20
N ILE A 188 -3.53 -8.87 -0.47
CA ILE A 188 -4.22 -9.00 -1.77
C ILE A 188 -5.72 -8.84 -1.55
N SER A 189 -6.36 -7.97 -2.32
CA SER A 189 -7.81 -7.80 -2.31
C SER A 189 -8.39 -7.87 -3.72
N VAL A 190 -9.49 -8.60 -3.87
CA VAL A 190 -10.29 -8.64 -5.11
C VAL A 190 -11.52 -7.75 -4.91
N ASN A 191 -11.50 -6.59 -5.55
CA ASN A 191 -12.54 -5.58 -5.45
C ASN A 191 -13.49 -5.72 -6.65
N LYS A 192 -14.80 -5.64 -6.41
CA LYS A 192 -15.85 -5.79 -7.42
C LYS A 192 -16.89 -4.70 -7.21
N GLU A 193 -17.36 -4.11 -8.29
CA GLU A 193 -18.41 -3.09 -8.26
C GLU A 193 -19.32 -3.17 -9.49
N ILE A 194 -20.55 -2.70 -9.30
CA ILE A 194 -21.54 -2.50 -10.35
C ILE A 194 -22.40 -1.29 -9.99
N GLY A 195 -22.65 -0.43 -10.96
CA GLY A 195 -23.40 0.82 -10.79
C GLY A 195 -24.26 1.16 -12.01
N LEU A 196 -25.36 1.85 -11.75
CA LEU A 196 -26.24 2.43 -12.76
C LEU A 196 -26.28 3.94 -12.56
N GLU A 197 -26.00 4.68 -13.61
CA GLU A 197 -26.00 6.14 -13.66
C GLU A 197 -27.17 6.62 -14.53
N PHE A 198 -27.83 7.69 -14.11
CA PHE A 198 -28.89 8.37 -14.87
C PHE A 198 -28.45 9.79 -15.21
N THR A 199 -28.53 10.16 -16.48
CA THR A 199 -28.00 11.42 -17.02
C THR A 199 -29.08 12.21 -17.79
N GLY A 200 -30.28 12.32 -17.21
CA GLY A 200 -31.34 13.16 -17.77
C GLY A 200 -30.99 14.66 -17.71
N LYS A 201 -31.02 15.35 -18.86
CA LYS A 201 -30.96 16.82 -18.89
C LYS A 201 -32.28 17.39 -18.37
N ILE A 202 -32.27 18.04 -17.20
CA ILE A 202 -33.37 18.90 -16.78
C ILE A 202 -33.28 20.18 -17.61
N THR A 203 -34.01 20.21 -18.73
CA THR A 203 -34.18 21.46 -19.49
C THR A 203 -35.25 22.28 -18.78
N THR A 204 -34.84 23.19 -17.91
CA THR A 204 -35.73 24.23 -17.39
C THR A 204 -36.04 25.18 -18.54
N GLN A 205 -37.21 25.03 -19.18
CA GLN A 205 -37.73 26.09 -20.03
C GLN A 205 -38.14 27.25 -19.11
N VAL A 206 -37.51 28.40 -19.29
CA VAL A 206 -37.92 29.70 -18.71
C VAL A 206 -38.61 30.49 -19.80
#